data_AF-A0A2T2UC87-F1
#
_entry.id   AF-A0A2T2UC87-F1
#
_cell.length_a   1.000
_cell.length_b   1.000
_cell.length_c   1.000
_cell.angle_alpha   90.00
_cell.angle_beta   90.00
_cell.angle_gamma   90.00
#
_symmetry.space_group_name_H-M   'P 1'
#
loop_
_entity.id
_entity.type
_entity.pdbx_description
1 polymer ?
#
loop_
_entity_poly.entity_id
_entity_poly.type
_entity_poly.pdbx_seq_one_letter_code
_entity_poly.pdbx_strand_id
1 'polypeptide(L)'
;MQGLREKMAEHGFESNIDYAYHVRCALSQPNRQIPTLNIEGDSGRRKTAFAMALARALEYPQRVYHDFTEVSSPPPQVIPPPSRDEEGREEPPIPAFERAMIDACAHSEGEKTVLVLDQLQA
;
A
#
# COMPACT_ATOMS: atom_id res chain seq x y z
N MET A 1 21.18 18.09 3.96
CA MET A 1 20.00 17.21 3.87
C MET A 1 19.47 17.28 2.45
N GLN A 2 19.32 16.15 1.76
CA GLN A 2 18.67 16.12 0.44
C GLN A 2 17.17 16.41 0.59
N GLY A 3 16.58 17.07 -0.41
CA GLY A 3 15.13 17.34 -0.45
C GLY A 3 14.33 16.10 -0.88
N LEU A 4 13.01 16.16 -0.70
CA LEU A 4 12.12 15.04 -1.05
C LEU A 4 12.26 14.66 -2.53
N ARG A 5 12.34 15.66 -3.41
CA ARG A 5 12.48 15.45 -4.86
C ARG A 5 13.74 14.65 -5.19
N GLU A 6 14.88 14.97 -4.59
CA GLU A 6 16.12 14.23 -4.81
C GLU A 6 16.00 12.78 -4.30
N LYS A 7 15.44 12.58 -3.10
CA LYS A 7 15.19 11.23 -2.57
C LYS A 7 14.25 10.40 -3.45
N MET A 8 13.21 11.01 -4.02
CA MET A 8 12.30 10.31 -4.92
C MET A 8 12.97 9.92 -6.24
N ALA A 9 13.86 10.78 -6.76
CA ALA A 9 14.65 10.49 -7.95
C ALA A 9 15.59 9.28 -7.74
N GLU A 10 16.22 9.18 -6.56
CA GLU A 10 17.03 8.00 -6.17
C GLU A 10 16.21 6.69 -6.16
N HIS A 11 14.89 6.78 -6.05
CA HIS A 11 13.97 5.65 -6.09
C HIS A 11 13.21 5.51 -7.43
N GLY A 12 13.68 6.17 -8.49
CA GLY A 12 13.20 5.97 -9.85
C GLY A 12 12.02 6.86 -10.25
N PHE A 13 11.74 7.92 -9.48
CA PHE A 13 10.72 8.90 -9.83
C PHE A 13 11.30 10.32 -9.91
N GLU A 14 11.60 10.74 -11.14
CA GLU A 14 12.01 12.11 -11.44
C GLU A 14 10.79 12.99 -11.72
N SER A 15 10.71 14.14 -11.05
CA SER A 15 9.66 15.13 -11.26
C SER A 15 10.21 16.54 -11.19
N ASN A 16 9.65 17.43 -12.00
CA ASN A 16 9.90 18.86 -11.94
C ASN A 16 9.12 19.55 -10.82
N ILE A 17 8.18 18.83 -10.20
CA ILE A 17 7.34 19.34 -9.11
C ILE A 17 7.95 18.90 -7.78
N ASP A 18 8.12 19.85 -6.86
CA ASP A 18 8.45 19.55 -5.47
C ASP A 18 7.18 19.32 -4.64
N TYR A 19 7.00 18.08 -4.18
CA TYR A 19 5.85 17.67 -3.37
C TYR A 19 6.07 17.83 -1.86
N ALA A 20 7.24 18.30 -1.41
CA ALA A 20 7.61 18.30 0.02
C ALA A 20 6.59 19.05 0.89
N TYR A 21 6.10 20.20 0.43
CA TYR A 21 5.08 20.97 1.15
C TYR A 21 3.76 20.19 1.26
N HIS A 22 3.27 19.65 0.15
CA HIS A 22 2.01 18.91 0.08
C HIS A 22 2.02 17.67 0.97
N VAL A 23 3.11 16.89 0.90
CA VAL A 23 3.31 15.69 1.72
C VAL A 23 3.37 16.06 3.20
N ARG A 24 4.10 17.13 3.56
CA ARG A 24 4.14 17.59 4.94
C ARG A 24 2.76 17.98 5.47
N CYS A 25 1.94 18.67 4.67
CA CYS A 25 0.57 19.02 5.05
C CYS A 25 -0.29 17.78 5.31
N ALA A 26 -0.18 16.74 4.47
CA ALA A 26 -0.93 15.50 4.66
C ALA A 26 -0.47 14.72 5.91
N LEU A 27 0.84 14.65 6.17
CA LEU A 27 1.39 13.90 7.31
C LEU A 27 1.27 14.64 8.65
N SER A 28 1.13 15.97 8.65
CA SER A 28 1.07 16.79 9.87
C SER A 28 -0.36 17.07 10.34
N GLN A 29 -1.36 16.32 9.86
CA GLN A 29 -2.74 16.57 10.26
C GLN A 29 -2.93 16.33 11.77
N PRO A 30 -3.61 17.24 12.49
CA PRO A 30 -3.68 17.21 13.95
C PRO A 30 -4.62 16.12 14.49
N ASN A 31 -5.34 15.43 13.62
CA ASN A 31 -6.33 14.42 14.00
C ASN A 31 -5.65 13.05 14.12
N ARG A 32 -6.14 12.18 15.03
CA ARG A 32 -5.72 10.77 15.16
C ARG A 32 -6.09 9.88 13.94
N GLN A 33 -6.28 10.46 12.76
CA GLN A 33 -6.63 9.75 11.54
C GLN A 33 -5.36 9.24 10.84
N ILE A 34 -5.52 8.18 10.06
CA ILE A 34 -4.44 7.65 9.22
C ILE A 34 -4.23 8.64 8.06
N PRO A 35 -3.03 9.23 7.91
CA PRO A 35 -2.74 10.12 6.79
C PRO A 35 -2.96 9.39 5.46
N THR A 36 -3.80 9.96 4.60
CA THR A 36 -4.17 9.37 3.32
C THR A 36 -3.91 10.34 2.19
N LEU A 37 -3.34 9.84 1.09
CA LEU A 37 -3.07 10.60 -0.13
C LEU A 37 -3.79 9.95 -1.30
N ASN A 38 -4.68 10.70 -1.95
CA ASN A 38 -5.23 10.31 -3.23
C ASN A 38 -4.29 10.78 -4.35
N ILE A 39 -3.90 9.87 -5.24
CA ILE A 39 -2.98 10.16 -6.34
C ILE A 39 -3.77 10.10 -7.64
N GLU A 40 -4.06 11.28 -8.19
CA GLU A 40 -4.79 11.42 -9.44
C GLU A 40 -3.88 11.87 -10.58
N GLY A 41 -4.31 11.58 -11.81
CA GLY A 41 -3.62 12.02 -13.02
C GLY A 41 -3.87 11.10 -14.21
N ASP A 42 -3.55 11.62 -15.38
CA ASP A 42 -3.75 10.95 -16.67
C ASP A 42 -3.08 9.56 -16.73
N SER A 43 -3.58 8.71 -17.63
CA SER A 43 -2.91 7.45 -17.95
C SER A 43 -1.47 7.69 -18.42
N GLY A 44 -0.54 6.82 -18.02
CA GLY A 44 0.89 6.97 -18.34
C GLY A 44 1.71 7.83 -17.37
N ARG A 45 1.10 8.60 -16.45
CA ARG A 45 1.83 9.42 -15.46
C ARG A 45 2.47 8.64 -14.30
N ARG A 46 2.65 7.32 -14.46
CA ARG A 46 3.36 6.42 -13.50
C ARG A 46 2.94 6.63 -12.04
N LYS A 47 1.62 6.73 -11.77
CA LYS A 47 1.06 6.97 -10.42
C LYS A 47 1.54 5.95 -9.38
N THR A 48 1.58 4.68 -9.76
CA THR A 48 2.12 3.60 -8.93
C THR A 48 3.60 3.81 -8.62
N ALA A 49 4.39 4.26 -9.59
CA ALA A 49 5.81 4.56 -9.38
C ALA A 49 6.00 5.77 -8.46
N PHE A 50 5.15 6.80 -8.58
CA PHE A 50 5.12 7.91 -7.63
C PHE A 50 4.87 7.42 -6.20
N ALA A 51 3.82 6.63 -5.99
CA ALA A 51 3.47 6.10 -4.67
C ALA A 51 4.61 5.29 -4.05
N MET A 52 5.20 4.38 -4.83
CA MET A 52 6.30 3.53 -4.38
C MET A 52 7.59 4.32 -4.11
N ALA A 53 7.95 5.28 -4.96
CA ALA A 53 9.11 6.13 -4.75
C ALA A 53 8.92 7.05 -3.53
N LEU A 54 7.71 7.60 -3.35
CA LEU A 54 7.37 8.42 -2.19
C LEU A 54 7.48 7.62 -0.89
N ALA A 55 6.93 6.41 -0.85
CA ALA A 55 7.04 5.50 0.29
C ALA A 55 8.50 5.23 0.68
N ARG A 56 9.36 4.98 -0.31
CA ARG A 56 10.79 4.77 -0.10
C ARG A 56 11.50 6.03 0.38
N ALA A 57 11.23 7.17 -0.25
CA ALA A 57 11.83 8.46 0.11
C ALA A 57 11.47 8.93 1.53
N LEU A 58 10.28 8.55 2.00
CA LEU A 58 9.79 8.78 3.36
C LEU A 58 10.22 7.69 4.37
N GLU A 59 11.03 6.73 3.92
CA GLU A 59 11.62 5.68 4.76
C GLU A 59 10.54 4.81 5.44
N TYR A 60 9.48 4.46 4.70
CA TYR A 60 8.53 3.41 5.11
C TYR A 60 9.12 2.03 4.75
N PRO A 61 9.63 1.24 5.73
CA PRO A 61 10.18 -0.08 5.49
C PRO A 61 9.13 -1.05 4.94
N GLN A 62 7.95 -1.06 5.55
CA GLN A 62 6.84 -1.93 5.17
C GLN A 62 5.96 -1.22 4.15
N ARG A 63 5.85 -1.81 2.97
CA ARG A 63 5.09 -1.28 1.82
C ARG A 63 4.16 -2.38 1.33
N VAL A 64 2.92 -2.32 1.77
CA VAL A 64 1.88 -3.25 1.33
C VAL A 64 1.25 -2.68 0.07
N TYR A 65 1.06 -3.52 -0.94
CA TYR A 65 0.50 -3.12 -2.23
C TYR A 65 -0.71 -4.00 -2.56
N HIS A 66 -1.77 -3.38 -3.06
CA HIS A 66 -2.95 -4.09 -3.55
C HIS A 66 -3.43 -3.43 -4.85
N ASP A 67 -3.55 -4.23 -5.90
CA ASP A 67 -4.14 -3.84 -7.18
C ASP A 67 -5.56 -4.43 -7.29
N PHE A 68 -6.56 -3.56 -7.43
CA PHE A 68 -7.97 -3.97 -7.54
C PHE A 68 -8.32 -4.66 -8.87
N THR A 69 -7.42 -4.63 -9.87
CA THR A 69 -7.57 -5.35 -11.13
C THR A 69 -6.90 -6.72 -11.13
N GLU A 70 -6.09 -7.02 -10.12
CA GLU A 70 -5.40 -8.30 -10.04
C GLU A 70 -6.39 -9.41 -9.69
N VAL A 71 -6.58 -10.32 -10.64
CA VAL A 71 -7.29 -11.58 -10.40
C VAL A 71 -6.35 -12.46 -9.58
N SER A 72 -6.54 -12.46 -8.26
CA SER A 72 -5.77 -13.32 -7.36
C SER A 72 -5.83 -14.77 -7.83
N SER A 73 -4.68 -15.35 -8.15
CA SER A 73 -4.58 -16.78 -8.40
C SER A 73 -4.91 -17.49 -7.09
N PRO A 74 -5.72 -18.57 -7.10
CA PRO A 74 -6.01 -19.29 -5.87
C PRO A 74 -4.68 -19.71 -5.22
N PRO A 75 -4.50 -19.50 -3.91
CA PRO A 75 -3.27 -19.90 -3.24
C PRO A 75 -3.04 -21.39 -3.50
N PRO A 76 -1.76 -21.83 -3.61
CA PRO A 76 -1.47 -23.24 -3.77
C PRO A 76 -2.16 -24.00 -2.65
N GLN A 77 -2.92 -25.06 -3.01
CA GLN A 77 -3.62 -25.90 -2.03
C GLN A 77 -2.58 -26.58 -1.14
N VAL A 78 -2.23 -25.92 -0.03
CA VAL A 78 -1.75 -26.63 1.15
C VAL A 78 -2.98 -27.38 1.64
N ILE A 79 -2.90 -28.71 1.72
CA ILE A 79 -3.94 -29.53 2.36
C ILE A 79 -3.55 -29.62 3.85
N PRO A 80 -3.96 -28.68 4.72
CA PRO A 80 -3.99 -28.99 6.13
C PRO A 80 -4.98 -30.16 6.34
N PRO A 81 -4.81 -31.00 7.38
CA PRO A 81 -5.88 -31.91 7.77
C PRO A 81 -7.16 -31.07 7.95
N PRO A 82 -8.31 -31.50 7.40
CA PRO A 82 -9.50 -30.66 7.33
C PRO A 82 -9.94 -30.26 8.74
N SER A 83 -9.71 -29.00 9.10
CA SER A 83 -10.32 -28.39 10.28
C SER A 83 -11.75 -28.03 9.90
N ARG A 84 -12.63 -29.02 10.05
CA ARG A 84 -14.08 -28.85 9.94
C ARG A 84 -14.58 -28.25 11.24
N ASP A 85 -15.46 -27.25 11.16
CA ASP A 85 -16.29 -26.88 12.30
C ASP A 85 -17.20 -28.05 12.71
N GLU A 86 -17.92 -27.92 13.82
CA GLU A 86 -18.83 -28.98 14.32
C GLU A 86 -19.91 -29.40 13.30
N GLU A 87 -20.13 -28.60 12.26
CA GLU A 87 -21.09 -28.83 11.17
C GLU A 87 -20.43 -29.26 9.83
N GLY A 88 -19.11 -29.39 9.76
CA GLY A 88 -18.41 -29.85 8.56
C GLY A 88 -18.11 -28.79 7.50
N ARG A 89 -18.29 -27.50 7.79
CA ARG A 89 -18.08 -26.40 6.84
C ARG A 89 -16.60 -26.02 6.75
N GLU A 90 -16.18 -25.68 5.55
CA GLU A 90 -14.88 -25.06 5.30
C GLU A 90 -15.01 -23.54 5.38
N GLU A 91 -14.09 -22.90 6.10
CA GLU A 91 -14.03 -21.45 6.17
C GLU A 91 -13.60 -20.88 4.80
N PRO A 92 -14.32 -19.89 4.25
CA PRO A 92 -13.95 -19.31 2.96
C PRO A 92 -12.57 -18.63 3.03
N PRO A 93 -11.80 -18.62 1.93
CA PRO A 93 -10.52 -17.95 1.91
C PRO A 93 -10.70 -16.44 2.08
N ILE A 94 -9.83 -15.83 2.91
CA ILE A 94 -9.81 -14.38 3.12
C ILE A 94 -9.53 -13.66 1.78
N PRO A 95 -10.37 -12.70 1.36
CA PRO A 95 -10.16 -11.90 0.15
C PRO A 95 -8.79 -11.19 0.12
N ALA A 96 -8.24 -10.97 -1.07
CA ALA A 96 -6.91 -10.39 -1.24
C ALA A 96 -6.78 -8.98 -0.63
N PHE A 97 -7.81 -8.14 -0.78
CA PHE A 97 -7.85 -6.81 -0.16
C PHE A 97 -7.86 -6.88 1.37
N GLU A 98 -8.71 -7.74 1.94
CA GLU A 98 -8.78 -7.93 3.40
C GLU A 98 -7.46 -8.44 3.95
N ARG A 99 -6.81 -9.36 3.26
CA ARG A 99 -5.46 -9.82 3.61
C ARG A 99 -4.45 -8.66 3.61
N ALA A 100 -4.43 -7.83 2.56
CA ALA A 100 -3.53 -6.67 2.49
C ALA A 100 -3.78 -5.67 3.64
N MET A 101 -5.05 -5.44 4.00
CA MET A 101 -5.41 -4.60 5.14
C MET A 101 -4.93 -5.19 6.47
N ILE A 102 -5.14 -6.49 6.68
CA ILE A 102 -4.67 -7.22 7.88
C ILE A 102 -3.15 -7.14 7.98
N ASP A 103 -2.43 -7.43 6.90
CA ASP A 103 -0.97 -7.40 6.85
C ASP A 103 -0.45 -5.99 7.15
N ALA A 104 -1.05 -4.96 6.55
CA ALA A 104 -0.66 -3.57 6.81
C ALA A 104 -0.88 -3.17 8.28
N CYS A 105 -2.00 -3.57 8.87
CA CYS A 105 -2.27 -3.35 10.29
C CYS A 105 -1.25 -4.07 11.18
N ALA A 106 -0.98 -5.35 10.93
CA ALA A 106 -0.03 -6.14 11.70
C ALA A 106 1.40 -5.56 11.63
N HIS A 107 1.85 -5.16 10.45
CA HIS A 107 3.15 -4.51 10.28
C HIS A 107 3.24 -3.16 11.00
N SER A 108 2.14 -2.41 11.03
CA SER A 108 2.10 -1.07 11.65
C SER A 108 2.30 -1.07 13.17
N GLU A 109 2.13 -2.22 13.84
CA GLU A 109 2.40 -2.35 15.28
C GLU A 109 3.89 -2.23 15.61
N GLY A 110 4.78 -2.66 14.70
CA GLY A 110 6.22 -2.68 14.91
C GLY A 110 7.01 -1.64 14.10
N GLU A 111 6.55 -1.32 12.89
CA GLU A 111 7.31 -0.49 11.95
C GLU A 111 6.40 0.48 11.17
N LYS A 112 6.99 1.58 10.68
CA LYS A 112 6.29 2.49 9.77
C LYS A 112 5.82 1.74 8.52
N THR A 113 4.52 1.71 8.33
CA THR A 113 3.87 0.95 7.25
C THR A 113 3.04 1.87 6.37
N VAL A 114 3.14 1.66 5.06
CA VAL A 114 2.29 2.32 4.06
C VAL A 114 1.56 1.28 3.23
N LEU A 115 0.28 1.49 3.01
CA LEU A 115 -0.57 0.69 2.14
C LEU A 115 -0.83 1.49 0.84
N VAL A 116 -0.48 0.90 -0.29
CA VAL A 116 -0.74 1.46 -1.62
C VAL A 116 -1.89 0.68 -2.24
N LEU A 117 -2.98 1.39 -2.51
CA LEU A 117 -4.17 0.87 -3.19
C LEU A 117 -4.16 1.39 -4.64
N ASP A 118 -4.08 0.49 -5.60
CA ASP A 118 -3.97 0.81 -7.02
C ASP A 118 -5.23 0.42 -7.80
N GLN A 119 -5.51 1.13 -8.89
CA GLN A 119 -6.65 0.88 -9.78
C GLN A 119 -8.04 0.89 -9.10
N LEU A 120 -8.25 1.76 -8.09
CA LEU A 120 -9.52 1.89 -7.34
C LEU A 120 -10.79 2.10 -8.20
N GLN A 121 -10.65 2.59 -9.43
CA GLN A 121 -11.76 2.94 -10.33
C GLN A 121 -11.79 2.12 -11.63
N ALA A 122 -11.02 1.04 -11.70
CA ALA A 122 -10.92 0.22 -12.90
C ALA A 122 -12.24 -0.51 -13.24
#